data_AF-A0A951VGQ9-F1
#
_entry.id   AF-A0A951VGQ9-F1
#
_cell.length_a   1.000
_cell.length_b   1.000
_cell.length_c   1.000
_cell.angle_alpha   90.00
_cell.angle_beta   90.00
_cell.angle_gamma   90.00
#
_symmetry.space_group_name_H-M   'P 1'
#
loop_
_entity.id
_entity.type
_entity.pdbx_description
1 polymer ?
#
loop_
_entity_poly.entity_id
_entity_poly.type
_entity_poly.pdbx_seq_one_letter_code
_entity_poly.pdbx_strand_id
1 'polypeptide(L)'
;MPHEITLATAIAMTTRYRSQHPDSYPICETFDISAVQKLLATPGAAFLRIYYGLKEDGKMDAILVAADSDNKDILPASEDPLINADSGPVILQDGFRCPPACPPPSPLNK
;
A
#
# COMPACT_ATOMS: atom_id res chain seq x y z
N MET A 1 -7.93 -19.58 -2.06
CA MET A 1 -7.34 -19.59 -0.70
C MET A 1 -7.92 -18.39 0.04
N PRO A 2 -8.37 -18.53 1.29
CA PRO A 2 -8.81 -17.38 2.07
C PRO A 2 -7.62 -16.45 2.32
N HIS A 3 -7.81 -15.15 2.11
CA HIS A 3 -6.82 -14.12 2.40
C HIS A 3 -6.96 -13.58 3.84
N GLU A 4 -7.95 -14.08 4.59
CA GLU A 4 -8.29 -13.68 5.94
C GLU A 4 -7.40 -14.37 6.99
N ILE A 5 -6.92 -13.59 7.97
CA ILE A 5 -6.18 -14.08 9.14
C ILE A 5 -6.85 -13.63 10.44
N THR A 6 -6.57 -14.32 11.55
CA THR A 6 -7.08 -13.90 12.86
C THR A 6 -6.37 -12.64 13.37
N LEU A 7 -7.05 -11.87 14.23
CA LEU A 7 -6.43 -10.72 14.91
C LEU A 7 -5.18 -11.13 15.72
N ALA A 8 -5.21 -12.28 16.39
CA ALA A 8 -4.06 -12.77 17.15
C ALA A 8 -2.85 -13.03 16.25
N THR A 9 -3.07 -13.63 15.07
CA THR A 9 -2.03 -13.82 14.05
C THR A 9 -1.48 -12.49 13.58
N ALA A 10 -2.34 -11.52 13.26
CA ALA A 10 -1.94 -10.18 12.82
C ALA A 10 -1.08 -9.46 13.88
N ILE A 11 -1.47 -9.50 15.16
CA ILE A 11 -0.70 -8.91 16.28
C ILE A 11 0.69 -9.56 16.40
N ALA A 12 0.76 -10.88 16.31
CA ALA A 12 2.03 -11.61 16.39
C ALA A 12 2.97 -11.24 15.23
N MET A 13 2.42 -11.08 14.02
CA MET A 13 3.18 -10.68 12.83
C MET A 13 3.70 -9.25 12.94
N THR A 14 2.86 -8.27 13.30
CA THR A 14 3.30 -6.87 13.37
C THR A 14 4.28 -6.65 14.53
N THR A 15 4.11 -7.34 15.66
CA THR A 15 5.07 -7.32 16.77
C THR A 15 6.45 -7.81 16.36
N ARG A 16 6.50 -8.91 15.60
CA ARG A 16 7.76 -9.44 15.05
C ARG A 16 8.39 -8.48 14.04
N TYR A 17 7.58 -7.86 13.18
CA TYR A 17 8.08 -6.86 12.23
C TYR A 17 8.77 -5.72 12.96
N ARG A 18 8.10 -5.11 13.96
CA ARG A 18 8.67 -4.02 14.76
C ARG A 18 9.95 -4.40 15.51
N SER A 19 10.10 -5.64 15.97
CA SER A 19 11.29 -6.06 16.72
C SER A 19 12.50 -6.41 15.84
N GLN A 20 12.31 -6.59 14.53
CA GLN A 20 13.34 -7.06 13.60
C GLN A 20 13.72 -6.03 12.54
N HIS A 21 12.93 -4.97 12.36
CA HIS A 21 13.14 -3.96 11.33
C HIS A 21 13.69 -2.66 11.91
N PRO A 22 14.52 -1.91 11.13
CA PRO A 22 14.99 -0.59 11.53
C PRO A 22 13.83 0.37 11.86
N ASP A 23 14.03 1.23 12.87
CA ASP A 23 13.08 2.30 13.24
C ASP A 23 12.78 3.27 12.09
N SER A 24 13.64 3.28 11.07
CA SER A 24 13.47 4.06 9.84
C SER A 24 12.44 3.49 8.87
N TYR A 25 11.81 2.34 9.16
CA TYR A 25 10.73 1.78 8.34
C TYR A 25 9.34 2.12 8.90
N PRO A 26 8.33 2.26 8.02
CA PRO A 26 6.98 2.49 8.44
C PRO A 26 6.43 1.28 9.20
N ILE A 27 5.72 1.55 10.29
CA ILE A 27 4.96 0.54 11.03
C ILE A 27 3.62 0.28 10.34
N CYS A 28 3.03 1.33 9.78
CA CYS A 28 1.86 1.26 8.91
C CYS A 28 1.81 2.49 8.00
N GLU A 29 1.08 2.34 6.90
CA GLU A 29 0.68 3.42 6.00
C GLU A 29 -0.84 3.41 5.83
N THR A 30 -1.44 4.58 5.84
CA THR A 30 -2.88 4.75 5.65
C THR A 30 -3.14 5.42 4.31
N PHE A 31 -3.95 4.79 3.47
CA PHE A 31 -4.37 5.34 2.18
C PHE A 31 -5.80 5.84 2.27
N ASP A 32 -6.11 6.90 1.52
CA ASP A 32 -7.49 7.36 1.39
C ASP A 32 -8.33 6.30 0.68
N ILE A 33 -9.50 6.00 1.24
CA ILE A 33 -10.37 4.94 0.72
C ILE A 33 -10.87 5.25 -0.69
N SER A 34 -11.12 6.51 -1.03
CA SER A 34 -11.58 6.90 -2.37
C SER A 34 -10.47 6.70 -3.41
N ALA A 35 -9.21 6.93 -3.04
CA ALA A 35 -8.06 6.66 -3.90
C ALA A 35 -7.91 5.15 -4.14
N VAL A 36 -8.00 4.34 -3.09
CA VAL A 36 -7.94 2.86 -3.20
C VAL A 36 -9.11 2.34 -4.05
N GLN A 37 -10.32 2.85 -3.85
CA GLN A 37 -11.47 2.48 -4.68
C GLN A 37 -11.26 2.85 -6.15
N LYS A 38 -10.71 4.03 -6.44
CA LYS A 38 -10.35 4.43 -7.82
C LYS A 38 -9.34 3.45 -8.43
N LEU A 39 -8.31 3.04 -7.69
CA LEU A 39 -7.34 2.04 -8.14
C LEU A 39 -8.01 0.69 -8.43
N LEU A 40 -8.86 0.21 -7.52
CA LEU A 40 -9.56 -1.07 -7.66
C LEU A 40 -10.64 -1.04 -8.76
N ALA A 41 -11.15 0.13 -9.12
CA ALA A 41 -12.09 0.32 -10.23
C ALA A 41 -11.41 0.28 -11.61
N THR A 42 -10.08 0.08 -11.69
CA THR A 42 -9.37 -0.06 -12.95
C THR A 42 -9.92 -1.25 -13.77
N PRO A 43 -10.28 -1.05 -15.05
CA PRO A 43 -10.79 -2.13 -15.88
C PRO A 43 -9.82 -3.32 -15.96
N GLY A 44 -10.30 -4.52 -15.63
CA GLY A 44 -9.49 -5.74 -15.63
C GLY A 44 -8.72 -6.00 -14.33
N ALA A 45 -8.85 -5.14 -13.30
CA ALA A 45 -8.23 -5.38 -12.00
C ALA A 45 -8.79 -6.63 -11.32
N ALA A 46 -7.91 -7.59 -11.02
CA ALA A 46 -8.22 -8.81 -10.29
C ALA A 46 -7.50 -8.89 -8.93
N PHE A 47 -6.38 -8.16 -8.78
CA PHE A 47 -5.56 -8.16 -7.58
C PHE A 47 -5.10 -6.74 -7.22
N LEU A 48 -4.86 -6.54 -5.91
CA LEU A 48 -4.11 -5.40 -5.41
C LEU A 48 -2.68 -5.86 -5.11
N ARG A 49 -1.70 -5.23 -5.76
CA ARG A 49 -0.28 -5.46 -5.54
C ARG A 49 0.32 -4.30 -4.75
N ILE A 50 1.23 -4.62 -3.85
CA ILE A 50 1.98 -3.64 -3.06
C ILE A 50 3.46 -3.87 -3.33
N TYR A 51 4.12 -2.88 -3.91
CA TYR A 51 5.58 -2.79 -4.00
C TYR A 51 6.12 -1.97 -2.84
N TYR A 52 7.35 -2.24 -2.44
CA TYR A 52 8.08 -1.41 -1.47
C TYR A 52 9.19 -0.67 -2.20
N GLY A 53 9.13 0.66 -2.19
CA GLY A 53 10.15 1.54 -2.77
C GLY A 53 10.90 2.30 -1.70
N LEU A 54 12.10 2.80 -2.02
CA LEU A 54 12.83 3.76 -1.20
C LEU A 54 12.81 5.13 -1.87
N LYS A 55 12.34 6.15 -1.16
CA LYS A 55 12.48 7.55 -1.55
C LYS A 55 13.94 7.99 -1.50
N GLU A 56 14.25 9.10 -2.16
CA GLU A 56 15.60 9.69 -2.16
C GLU A 56 16.12 10.03 -0.75
N ASP A 57 15.22 10.31 0.19
CA ASP A 57 15.53 10.55 1.61
C ASP A 57 15.74 9.25 2.42
N GLY A 58 15.76 8.09 1.76
CA GLY A 58 15.98 6.77 2.36
C GLY A 58 14.75 6.18 3.04
N LYS A 59 13.59 6.83 2.95
CA LYS A 59 12.35 6.34 3.55
C LYS A 59 11.68 5.30 2.66
N MET A 60 11.35 4.13 3.24
CA MET A 60 10.52 3.13 2.55
C MET A 60 9.06 3.54 2.50
N ASP A 61 8.44 3.35 1.34
CA ASP A 61 7.02 3.57 1.11
C ASP A 61 6.39 2.39 0.37
N ALA A 62 5.10 2.16 0.66
CA ALA A 62 4.26 1.27 -0.11
C ALA A 62 3.76 1.96 -1.40
N ILE A 63 3.84 1.22 -2.50
CA ILE A 63 3.34 1.62 -3.83
C ILE A 63 2.27 0.61 -4.23
N LEU A 64 1.02 1.06 -4.33
CA LEU A 64 -0.14 0.23 -4.65
C LEU A 64 -0.41 0.26 -6.15
N VAL A 65 -0.57 -0.94 -6.72
CA VAL A 65 -0.77 -1.17 -8.16
C VAL A 65 -1.89 -2.19 -8.35
N ALA A 66 -2.78 -1.97 -9.32
CA ALA A 66 -3.76 -2.96 -9.73
C ALA A 66 -3.11 -3.99 -10.67
N ALA A 67 -3.41 -5.27 -10.49
CA ALA A 67 -2.93 -6.33 -11.39
C ALA A 67 -4.10 -7.15 -11.95
N ASP A 68 -3.94 -7.65 -13.17
CA ASP A 68 -4.96 -8.42 -13.90
C ASP A 68 -5.00 -9.91 -13.51
N SER A 69 -5.92 -10.68 -14.11
CA SER A 69 -6.07 -12.12 -13.85
C SER A 69 -4.87 -12.96 -14.31
N ASP A 70 -4.04 -12.44 -15.21
CA ASP A 70 -2.78 -13.06 -15.65
C ASP A 70 -1.59 -12.70 -14.73
N ASN A 71 -1.85 -11.98 -13.62
CA ASN A 71 -0.84 -11.49 -12.69
C ASN A 71 0.07 -10.39 -13.29
N LYS A 72 -0.38 -9.65 -14.31
CA LYS A 72 0.35 -8.51 -14.90
C LYS A 72 -0.12 -7.20 -14.28
N ASP A 73 0.80 -6.25 -14.08
CA ASP A 73 0.45 -4.92 -13.59
C ASP A 73 -0.35 -4.15 -14.64
N ILE A 74 -1.39 -3.47 -14.19
CA ILE A 74 -2.15 -2.52 -15.00
C ILE A 74 -1.58 -1.13 -14.72
N LEU A 75 -0.70 -0.68 -15.61
CA LEU A 75 0.06 0.55 -15.46
C LEU A 75 -0.55 1.69 -16.30
N PRO A 76 -0.39 2.96 -15.87
CA PRO A 76 -0.72 4.11 -16.71
C PRO A 76 0.11 4.10 -18.00
N ALA A 77 -0.51 4.53 -19.10
CA ALA A 77 0.15 4.58 -20.42
C ALA A 77 1.19 5.70 -20.56
N SER A 78 1.23 6.62 -19.60
CA SER A 78 2.13 7.78 -19.57
C SER A 78 2.85 7.84 -18.23
N GLU A 79 4.12 8.22 -18.26
CA GLU A 79 4.93 8.53 -17.06
C GLU A 79 4.45 9.80 -16.34
N ASP A 80 3.60 10.61 -16.98
CA ASP A 80 3.01 11.80 -16.40
C ASP A 80 1.65 11.49 -15.72
N PRO A 81 1.57 11.53 -14.38
CA PRO A 81 0.34 11.23 -13.64
C PRO A 81 -0.77 12.27 -13.88
N LEU A 82 -0.47 13.46 -14.38
CA LEU A 82 -1.47 14.52 -14.65
C LEU A 82 -2.28 14.26 -15.93
N ILE A 83 -1.79 13.41 -16.84
CA ILE A 83 -2.41 13.17 -18.15
C ILE A 83 -3.52 12.10 -18.07
N ASN A 84 -3.55 11.28 -17.02
CA ASN A 84 -4.51 10.16 -16.88
C ASN A 84 -5.74 10.49 -16.03
N ALA A 85 -6.01 11.78 -15.78
CA ALA A 85 -6.90 12.24 -14.71
C ALA A 85 -8.34 11.68 -14.75
N ASP A 86 -8.89 11.36 -15.94
CA ASP A 86 -10.32 11.08 -16.05
C ASP A 86 -10.74 9.61 -16.19
N SER A 87 -9.88 8.65 -16.55
CA SER A 87 -10.31 7.23 -16.70
C SER A 87 -9.18 6.18 -16.77
N GLY A 88 -7.91 6.55 -16.62
CA GLY A 88 -6.78 5.63 -16.81
C GLY A 88 -6.42 4.83 -15.55
N PRO A 89 -5.63 3.75 -15.68
CA PRO A 89 -5.00 3.09 -14.55
C PRO A 89 -4.18 4.09 -13.72
N VAL A 90 -4.24 3.98 -12.39
CA VAL A 90 -3.50 4.84 -11.47
C VAL A 90 -2.51 4.02 -10.65
N ILE A 91 -1.46 4.68 -10.15
CA ILE A 91 -0.54 4.12 -9.15
C ILE A 91 -0.70 4.98 -7.90
N LEU A 92 -0.83 4.36 -6.72
CA LEU A 92 -0.91 5.09 -5.46
C LEU A 92 0.39 4.95 -4.68
N GLN A 93 0.85 6.04 -4.12
CA GLN A 93 2.00 6.12 -3.22
C GLN A 93 1.72 7.27 -2.23
N ASP A 94 2.55 7.41 -1.20
CA ASP A 94 2.44 8.45 -0.18
C ASP A 94 1.25 8.26 0.78
N GLY A 95 1.06 7.03 1.25
CA GLY A 95 0.17 6.77 2.39
C GLY A 95 0.61 7.57 3.62
N PHE A 96 -0.33 7.95 4.48
CA PHE A 96 -0.02 8.61 5.75
C PHE A 96 0.79 7.66 6.62
N ARG A 97 2.08 7.98 6.74
CA ARG A 97 3.09 7.11 7.31
C ARG A 97 3.22 7.27 8.82
N CYS A 98 3.24 6.14 9.52
CA CYS A 98 3.61 6.07 10.94
C CYS A 98 4.99 5.43 11.10
N PRO A 99 5.98 6.11 11.70
CA PRO A 99 6.07 7.55 12.01
C PRO A 99 6.28 8.46 10.77
N PRO A 100 5.99 9.78 10.85
CA PRO A 100 5.67 10.56 12.05
C PRO A 100 4.18 10.66 12.39
N ALA A 101 3.28 10.41 11.43
CA ALA A 101 1.83 10.58 11.60
C ALA A 101 1.18 9.23 11.91
N CYS A 102 1.09 8.90 13.20
CA CYS A 102 0.52 7.62 13.63
C CYS A 102 -0.99 7.69 13.84
N PRO A 103 -1.74 6.64 13.43
CA PRO A 103 -3.15 6.53 13.76
C PRO A 103 -3.35 6.35 15.27
N PRO A 104 -4.60 6.45 15.77
CA PRO A 104 -4.91 6.15 17.16
C PRO A 104 -4.37 4.79 17.61
N PRO A 105 -4.10 4.60 18.92
CA PRO A 105 -3.54 3.36 19.45
C PRO A 105 -4.31 2.12 19.00
N SER A 106 -3.58 1.11 18.49
CA SER A 106 -4.14 -0.13 17.96
C SER A 106 -3.33 -1.33 18.47
N PRO A 107 -3.95 -2.48 18.77
CA PRO A 107 -3.22 -3.72 19.06
C PRO A 107 -2.19 -4.11 17.97
N LEU A 108 -2.38 -3.62 16.74
CA LEU A 108 -1.45 -3.86 15.63
C LEU A 108 -0.20 -2.97 15.67
N ASN A 109 -0.20 -1.91 16.48
CA ASN A 109 0.87 -0.92 16.62
C ASN A 109 1.09 -0.54 18.10
N LYS A 110 1.10 -1.55 18.99
CA LYS A 110 1.42 -1.40 20.41
C LYS A 110 2.80 -1.96 20.73
#